data_AF-A0A7V1SKE8-F1
#
_entry.id   AF-A0A7V1SKE8-F1
#
_cell.length_a   1.000
_cell.length_b   1.000
_cell.length_c   1.000
_cell.angle_alpha   90.00
_cell.angle_beta   90.00
_cell.angle_gamma   90.00
#
_symmetry.space_group_name_H-M   'P 1'
#
loop_
_entity.id
_entity.type
_entity.pdbx_description
1 polymer ?
#
loop_
_entity_poly.entity_id
_entity_poly.type
_entity_poly.pdbx_seq_one_letter_code
_entity_poly.pdbx_strand_id
1 'polypeptide(L)'
;MYEIGTKEWDENYARMIEERRRTIPQPYVVGTPEWASEMEKKIQNDARYKQAAKTWEGSVVLVFKDLAEIGLNRDIFIFMDLWHGECHSARIVPAEAGRTGEYVLEAPYERWKKVMRKELNVVKEIATMKLKLVPFNIKKAAKLAAATQAAIRLVDIAGEVSDRFPDELEPEESVAFKSLLAYLNEVYGI
;
A
#
# COMPACT_ATOMS: atom_id res chain seq x y z
N MET A 1 11.31 18.84 -6.14
CA MET A 1 11.13 17.38 -6.10
C MET A 1 12.36 16.76 -5.48
N TYR A 2 12.19 15.94 -4.44
CA TYR A 2 13.26 15.14 -3.84
C TYR A 2 13.48 13.87 -4.67
N GLU A 3 14.72 13.41 -4.74
CA GLU A 3 15.10 12.20 -5.49
C GLU A 3 14.94 10.95 -4.60
N ILE A 4 14.11 10.00 -5.01
CA ILE A 4 13.89 8.74 -4.27
C ILE A 4 15.20 7.97 -4.10
N GLY A 5 15.41 7.39 -2.91
CA GLY A 5 16.63 6.66 -2.56
C GLY A 5 17.75 7.55 -1.99
N THR A 6 17.52 8.86 -1.88
CA THR A 6 18.41 9.76 -1.14
C THR A 6 17.98 9.89 0.31
N LYS A 7 18.96 10.14 1.19
CA LYS A 7 18.71 10.44 2.60
C LYS A 7 17.76 11.64 2.78
N GLU A 8 17.89 12.65 1.91
CA GLU A 8 17.04 13.83 1.94
C GLU A 8 15.57 13.48 1.67
N TRP A 9 15.29 12.61 0.69
CA TRP A 9 13.93 12.13 0.44
C TRP A 9 13.36 11.42 1.65
N ASP A 10 14.13 10.51 2.26
CA ASP A 10 13.71 9.72 3.41
C ASP A 10 13.40 10.61 4.64
N GLU A 11 14.29 11.54 4.97
CA GLU A 11 14.12 12.46 6.11
C GLU A 11 12.92 13.40 5.92
N ASN A 12 12.75 13.95 4.72
CA ASN A 12 11.62 14.82 4.42
C ASN A 12 10.29 14.08 4.40
N TYR A 13 10.26 12.88 3.82
CA TYR A 13 9.06 12.04 3.80
C TYR A 13 8.64 11.63 5.22
N ALA A 14 9.60 11.23 6.06
CA ALA A 14 9.35 10.92 7.46
C ALA A 14 8.83 12.12 8.26
N ARG A 15 9.43 13.31 8.06
CA ARG A 15 8.96 14.55 8.70
C ARG A 15 7.54 14.90 8.28
N MET A 16 7.22 14.78 6.99
CA MET A 16 5.87 15.03 6.47
C MET A 16 4.85 14.09 7.11
N ILE A 17 5.17 12.79 7.24
CA ILE A 17 4.28 11.84 7.94
C ILE A 17 4.09 12.23 9.40
N GLU A 18 5.14 12.62 10.10
CA GLU A 18 5.05 13.02 11.52
C GLU A 18 4.17 14.26 11.71
N GLU A 19 4.31 15.28 10.85
CA GLU A 19 3.46 16.48 10.87
C GLU A 19 2.00 16.14 10.58
N ARG A 20 1.74 15.26 9.61
CA ARG A 20 0.39 14.79 9.28
C ARG A 20 -0.23 13.99 10.41
N ARG A 21 0.52 13.08 11.05
CA ARG A 21 0.04 12.29 12.20
C ARG A 21 -0.34 13.15 13.41
N ARG A 22 0.27 14.33 13.57
CA ARG A 22 -0.06 15.30 14.64
C ARG A 22 -1.32 16.10 14.36
N THR A 23 -1.68 16.28 13.08
CA THR A 23 -2.74 17.20 12.66
C THR A 23 -3.98 16.50 12.15
N ILE A 24 -3.85 15.29 11.62
CA ILE A 24 -4.94 14.47 11.08
C ILE A 24 -5.31 13.38 12.10
N PRO A 25 -6.57 13.29 12.56
CA PRO A 25 -7.00 12.24 13.46
C PRO A 25 -7.15 10.89 12.73
N GLN A 26 -6.98 9.80 13.47
CA GLN A 26 -7.33 8.46 12.99
C GLN A 26 -8.87 8.27 12.95
N PRO A 27 -9.39 7.38 12.09
CA PRO A 27 -8.65 6.56 11.11
C PRO A 27 -8.19 7.36 9.89
N TYR A 28 -7.02 7.00 9.36
CA TYR A 28 -6.40 7.66 8.20
C TYR A 28 -7.01 7.18 6.89
N VAL A 29 -7.10 8.03 5.87
CA VAL A 29 -7.67 7.62 4.57
C VAL A 29 -6.75 6.59 3.89
N VAL A 30 -7.32 5.52 3.36
CA VAL A 30 -6.59 4.47 2.64
C VAL A 30 -5.78 5.06 1.48
N GLY A 31 -4.52 4.68 1.37
CA GLY A 31 -3.63 5.19 0.32
C GLY A 31 -3.02 6.57 0.62
N THR A 32 -3.07 7.04 1.87
CA THR A 32 -2.29 8.20 2.34
C THR A 32 -0.96 7.77 3.00
N PRO A 33 0.06 8.64 3.05
CA PRO A 33 1.35 8.32 3.69
C PRO A 33 1.23 7.89 5.15
N GLU A 34 0.38 8.57 5.92
CA GLU A 34 0.13 8.25 7.32
C GLU A 34 -0.58 6.90 7.50
N TRP A 35 -1.47 6.53 6.56
CA TRP A 35 -2.08 5.20 6.53
C TRP A 35 -1.05 4.10 6.23
N ALA A 36 -0.18 4.29 5.23
CA ALA A 36 0.87 3.33 4.91
C ALA A 36 1.87 3.16 6.07
N SER A 37 2.23 4.26 6.71
CA SER A 37 3.08 4.25 7.90
C SER A 37 2.41 3.57 9.10
N GLU A 38 1.08 3.65 9.24
CA GLU A 38 0.36 2.95 10.30
C GLU A 38 0.23 1.45 10.01
N MET A 39 0.06 1.08 8.74
CA MET A 39 0.17 -0.29 8.28
C MET A 39 1.56 -0.86 8.61
N GLU A 40 2.65 -0.14 8.31
CA GLU A 40 4.02 -0.54 8.68
C GLU A 40 4.13 -0.93 10.16
N LYS A 41 3.72 -0.01 11.04
CA LYS A 41 3.79 -0.19 12.50
C LYS A 41 2.96 -1.40 12.95
N LYS A 42 1.76 -1.59 12.40
CA LYS A 42 0.94 -2.74 12.74
C LYS A 42 1.58 -4.05 12.28
N ILE A 43 2.12 -4.11 11.06
CA ILE A 43 2.81 -5.31 10.55
C ILE A 43 4.01 -5.66 11.43
N GLN A 44 4.85 -4.67 11.76
CA GLN A 44 6.04 -4.85 12.63
C GLN A 44 5.69 -5.42 14.01
N ASN A 45 4.50 -5.12 14.53
CA ASN A 45 4.05 -5.58 15.85
C ASN A 45 3.10 -6.79 15.79
N ASP A 46 2.87 -7.38 14.61
CA ASP A 46 1.90 -8.46 14.44
C ASP A 46 2.54 -9.85 14.47
N ALA A 47 2.40 -10.53 15.61
CA ALA A 47 2.95 -11.87 15.80
C ALA A 47 2.37 -12.92 14.82
N ARG A 48 1.11 -12.73 14.37
CA ARG A 48 0.46 -13.64 13.42
C ARG A 48 1.08 -13.50 12.04
N TYR A 49 1.31 -12.28 11.58
CA TYR A 49 2.01 -11.96 10.34
C TYR A 49 3.42 -12.51 10.38
N LYS A 50 4.19 -12.21 11.44
CA LYS A 50 5.56 -12.69 11.61
C LYS A 50 5.65 -14.21 11.48
N GLN A 51 4.74 -14.93 12.12
CA GLN A 51 4.67 -16.39 12.00
C GLN A 51 4.27 -16.85 10.58
N ALA A 52 3.27 -16.23 9.98
CA ALA A 52 2.75 -16.61 8.66
C ALA A 52 3.73 -16.31 7.51
N ALA A 53 4.53 -15.26 7.64
CA ALA A 53 5.52 -14.81 6.67
C ALA A 53 6.97 -15.19 7.03
N LYS A 54 7.19 -16.09 8.00
CA LYS A 54 8.54 -16.45 8.47
C LYS A 54 9.52 -16.93 7.38
N THR A 55 9.02 -17.50 6.28
CA THR A 55 9.81 -17.94 5.12
C THR A 55 9.59 -17.07 3.88
N TRP A 56 8.85 -15.96 4.03
CA TRP A 56 8.62 -15.01 2.95
C TRP A 56 9.91 -14.23 2.69
N GLU A 57 10.21 -13.99 1.42
CA GLU A 57 11.33 -13.15 1.01
C GLU A 57 10.89 -12.35 -0.22
N GLY A 58 11.17 -11.06 -0.17
CA GLY A 58 11.02 -10.13 -1.28
C GLY A 58 9.99 -9.05 -1.01
N SER A 59 10.27 -7.87 -1.52
CA SER A 59 9.37 -6.72 -1.41
C SER A 59 8.04 -6.99 -2.12
N VAL A 60 6.94 -6.49 -1.55
CA VAL A 60 5.61 -6.51 -2.17
C VAL A 60 5.19 -5.08 -2.47
N VAL A 61 4.70 -4.84 -3.67
CA VAL A 61 4.20 -3.54 -4.10
C VAL A 61 2.73 -3.68 -4.46
N LEU A 62 1.87 -2.90 -3.81
CA LEU A 62 0.45 -2.83 -4.14
C LEU A 62 0.24 -1.64 -5.06
N VAL A 63 -0.32 -1.89 -6.25
CA VAL A 63 -0.64 -0.86 -7.23
C VAL A 63 -2.14 -0.70 -7.30
N PHE A 64 -2.61 0.43 -6.81
CA PHE A 64 -4.01 0.84 -6.87
C PHE A 64 -4.16 1.57 -8.20
N LYS A 65 -4.80 0.89 -9.16
CA LYS A 65 -5.03 1.38 -10.52
C LYS A 65 -6.32 2.19 -10.58
N ASP A 66 -6.44 3.03 -11.60
CA ASP A 66 -7.74 3.55 -12.07
C ASP A 66 -8.53 4.31 -10.97
N LEU A 67 -7.95 5.42 -10.49
CA LEU A 67 -8.58 6.30 -9.51
C LEU A 67 -9.39 7.44 -10.17
N ALA A 68 -9.73 7.31 -11.46
CA ALA A 68 -10.42 8.34 -12.22
C ALA A 68 -11.81 8.65 -11.63
N GLU A 69 -12.48 7.64 -11.07
CA GLU A 69 -13.80 7.77 -10.43
C GLU A 69 -13.78 8.69 -9.20
N ILE A 70 -12.63 8.80 -8.53
CA ILE A 70 -12.41 9.75 -7.44
C ILE A 70 -11.69 11.02 -7.89
N GLY A 71 -11.60 11.25 -9.21
CA GLY A 71 -10.98 12.43 -9.81
C GLY A 71 -9.46 12.39 -9.83
N LEU A 72 -8.84 11.21 -9.78
CA LEU A 72 -7.39 11.03 -9.77
C LEU A 72 -6.92 10.18 -10.95
N ASN A 73 -6.33 10.84 -11.94
CA ASN A 73 -5.79 10.17 -13.13
C ASN A 73 -4.35 9.67 -12.89
N ARG A 74 -4.12 8.95 -11.79
CA ARG A 74 -2.80 8.37 -11.46
C ARG A 74 -2.97 7.10 -10.64
N ASP A 75 -2.01 6.19 -10.76
CA ASP A 75 -1.95 4.97 -9.96
C ASP A 75 -1.20 5.27 -8.64
N ILE A 76 -1.56 4.61 -7.53
CA ILE A 76 -0.83 4.72 -6.26
C ILE A 76 0.01 3.46 -6.05
N PHE A 77 1.29 3.64 -5.72
CA PHE A 77 2.24 2.54 -5.44
C PHE A 77 2.60 2.51 -3.97
N ILE A 78 2.20 1.46 -3.27
CA ILE A 78 2.59 1.21 -1.87
C ILE A 78 3.67 0.13 -1.89
N PHE A 79 4.90 0.52 -1.59
CA PHE A 79 6.05 -0.38 -1.48
C PHE A 79 6.17 -0.87 -0.05
N MET A 80 6.24 -2.19 0.12
CA MET A 80 6.50 -2.84 1.40
C MET A 80 7.78 -3.67 1.30
N ASP A 81 8.77 -3.35 2.12
CA ASP A 81 9.97 -4.17 2.30
C ASP A 81 9.69 -5.25 3.34
N LEU A 82 9.52 -6.49 2.86
CA LEU A 82 9.05 -7.63 3.64
C LEU A 82 10.06 -8.77 3.58
N TRP A 83 10.50 -9.26 4.74
CA TRP A 83 11.53 -10.29 4.83
C TRP A 83 11.40 -11.14 6.09
N HIS A 84 11.27 -12.45 5.95
CA HIS A 84 11.20 -13.43 7.06
C HIS A 84 10.19 -13.08 8.17
N GLY A 85 9.06 -12.47 7.79
CA GLY A 85 8.02 -12.06 8.73
C GLY A 85 8.23 -10.67 9.35
N GLU A 86 9.31 -9.99 8.97
CA GLU A 86 9.57 -8.59 9.31
C GLU A 86 9.06 -7.66 8.20
N CYS A 87 8.70 -6.44 8.60
CA CYS A 87 8.43 -5.33 7.70
C CYS A 87 9.42 -4.20 8.01
N HIS A 88 10.37 -3.95 7.11
CA HIS A 88 11.39 -2.93 7.31
C HIS A 88 10.89 -1.54 6.90
N SER A 89 9.98 -1.46 5.93
CA SER A 89 9.26 -0.24 5.58
C SER A 89 7.94 -0.55 4.88
N ALA A 90 6.95 0.34 5.03
CA ALA A 90 5.77 0.41 4.15
C ALA A 90 5.45 1.88 3.85
N ARG A 91 5.60 2.27 2.57
CA ARG A 91 5.49 3.67 2.15
C ARG A 91 4.94 3.81 0.74
N ILE A 92 4.36 4.98 0.47
CA ILE A 92 3.97 5.35 -0.89
C ILE A 92 5.22 5.85 -1.61
N VAL A 93 5.46 5.34 -2.81
CA VAL A 93 6.64 5.64 -3.61
C VAL A 93 6.26 6.08 -5.03
N PRO A 94 7.16 6.78 -5.73
CA PRO A 94 7.03 7.02 -7.16
C PRO A 94 6.85 5.73 -7.96
N ALA A 95 6.18 5.83 -9.11
CA ALA A 95 5.89 4.67 -9.95
C ALA A 95 7.17 3.92 -10.36
N GLU A 96 8.22 4.63 -10.75
CA GLU A 96 9.51 4.05 -11.13
C GLU A 96 10.12 3.21 -10.01
N ALA A 97 10.06 3.68 -8.76
CA ALA A 97 10.55 2.94 -7.60
C ALA A 97 9.62 1.78 -7.21
N GLY A 98 8.30 1.97 -7.32
CA GLY A 98 7.33 0.89 -7.09
C GLY A 98 7.51 -0.26 -8.08
N ARG A 99 7.89 0.04 -9.34
CA ARG A 99 8.09 -0.96 -10.39
C ARG A 99 9.33 -1.83 -10.19
N THR A 100 10.29 -1.42 -9.36
CA THR A 100 11.47 -2.24 -9.05
C THR A 100 11.20 -3.33 -8.01
N GLY A 101 10.01 -3.33 -7.39
CA GLY A 101 9.64 -4.33 -6.40
C GLY A 101 9.61 -5.75 -6.94
N GLU A 102 9.96 -6.72 -6.10
CA GLU A 102 9.97 -8.14 -6.48
C GLU A 102 8.58 -8.69 -6.82
N TYR A 103 7.54 -8.31 -6.07
CA TYR A 103 6.16 -8.74 -6.29
C TYR A 103 5.25 -7.52 -6.45
N VAL A 104 5.05 -7.06 -7.69
CA VAL A 104 4.12 -5.98 -7.98
C VAL A 104 2.73 -6.56 -8.26
N LEU A 105 1.78 -6.32 -7.36
CA LEU A 105 0.38 -6.73 -7.47
C LEU A 105 -0.48 -5.54 -7.87
N GLU A 106 -1.18 -5.67 -9.00
CA GLU A 106 -2.00 -4.59 -9.56
C GLU A 106 -3.48 -4.96 -9.65
N ALA A 107 -4.33 -4.01 -9.30
CA ALA A 107 -5.76 -4.07 -9.56
C ALA A 107 -6.39 -2.68 -9.51
N PRO A 108 -7.58 -2.50 -10.14
CA PRO A 108 -8.40 -1.30 -9.93
C PRO A 108 -8.63 -1.03 -8.44
N TYR A 109 -8.66 0.25 -8.08
CA TYR A 109 -8.91 0.74 -6.74
C TYR A 109 -10.14 0.08 -6.09
N GLU A 110 -11.28 0.04 -6.79
CA GLU A 110 -12.50 -0.62 -6.30
C GLU A 110 -12.29 -2.08 -5.92
N ARG A 111 -11.42 -2.80 -6.62
CA ARG A 111 -11.11 -4.19 -6.28
C ARG A 111 -10.30 -4.26 -4.98
N TRP A 112 -9.31 -3.39 -4.80
CA TRP A 112 -8.60 -3.31 -3.53
C TRP A 112 -9.53 -2.95 -2.37
N LYS A 113 -10.43 -1.99 -2.55
CA LYS A 113 -11.47 -1.65 -1.57
C LYS A 113 -12.29 -2.88 -1.17
N LYS A 114 -12.81 -3.64 -2.14
CA LYS A 114 -13.58 -4.86 -1.88
C LYS A 114 -12.78 -5.96 -1.19
N VAL A 115 -11.48 -6.08 -1.50
CA VAL A 115 -10.58 -7.01 -0.80
C VAL A 115 -10.39 -6.57 0.66
N MET A 116 -10.15 -5.29 0.92
CA MET A 116 -9.99 -4.74 2.27
C MET A 116 -11.27 -4.90 3.10
N ARG A 117 -12.45 -4.76 2.47
CA ARG A 117 -13.76 -5.04 3.07
C ARG A 117 -14.08 -6.52 3.23
N LYS A 118 -13.21 -7.41 2.76
CA LYS A 118 -13.42 -8.87 2.76
C LYS A 118 -14.62 -9.35 1.92
N GLU A 119 -15.15 -8.48 1.05
CA GLU A 119 -16.14 -8.85 0.04
C GLU A 119 -15.52 -9.72 -1.05
N LEU A 120 -14.23 -9.52 -1.31
CA LEU A 120 -13.40 -10.36 -2.17
C LEU A 120 -12.30 -11.04 -1.36
N ASN A 121 -12.09 -12.33 -1.62
CA ASN A 121 -11.04 -13.09 -0.97
C ASN A 121 -9.71 -12.90 -1.70
N VAL A 122 -8.72 -12.30 -1.03
CA VAL A 122 -7.41 -11.97 -1.62
C VAL A 122 -6.70 -13.16 -2.28
N VAL A 123 -6.80 -14.35 -1.69
CA VAL A 123 -6.18 -15.57 -2.23
C VAL A 123 -6.84 -15.96 -3.56
N LYS A 124 -8.17 -15.92 -3.61
CA LYS A 124 -8.92 -16.17 -4.84
C LYS A 124 -8.60 -15.13 -5.90
N GLU A 125 -8.50 -13.86 -5.54
CA GLU A 125 -8.23 -12.80 -6.50
C GLU A 125 -6.80 -12.89 -7.07
N ILE A 126 -5.79 -13.28 -6.28
CA ILE A 126 -4.45 -13.58 -6.79
C ILE A 126 -4.49 -14.83 -7.70
N ALA A 127 -5.10 -15.92 -7.24
CA ALA A 127 -5.16 -17.18 -7.97
C ALA A 127 -5.86 -17.06 -9.33
N THR A 128 -6.87 -16.20 -9.43
CA THR A 128 -7.62 -15.92 -10.67
C THR A 128 -7.09 -14.74 -11.47
N MET A 129 -5.90 -14.23 -11.13
CA MET A 129 -5.23 -13.10 -11.79
C MET A 129 -6.08 -11.82 -11.85
N LYS A 130 -6.95 -11.64 -10.85
CA LYS A 130 -7.75 -10.42 -10.65
C LYS A 130 -7.01 -9.38 -9.84
N LEU A 131 -6.16 -9.80 -8.90
CA LEU A 131 -4.97 -9.09 -8.44
C LEU A 131 -3.77 -9.61 -9.24
N LYS A 132 -3.29 -8.82 -10.22
CA LYS A 132 -2.33 -9.28 -11.22
C LYS A 132 -0.90 -9.15 -10.71
N LEU A 133 -0.13 -10.23 -10.78
CA LEU A 133 1.33 -10.15 -10.63
C LEU A 133 1.97 -9.64 -11.93
N VAL A 134 2.72 -8.54 -11.84
CA VAL A 134 3.35 -7.87 -12.98
C VAL A 134 4.87 -7.67 -12.75
N PRO A 135 5.75 -8.07 -13.68
CA PRO A 135 5.46 -8.98 -14.80
C PRO A 135 5.08 -10.37 -14.28
N PHE A 136 4.26 -11.09 -15.05
CA PHE A 136 3.87 -12.44 -14.67
C PHE A 136 5.07 -13.39 -14.67
N ASN A 137 5.22 -14.15 -13.58
CA ASN A 137 6.24 -15.19 -13.46
C ASN A 137 5.68 -16.38 -12.66
N ILE A 138 5.78 -17.58 -13.22
CA ILE A 138 5.18 -18.79 -12.64
C ILE A 138 5.76 -19.12 -11.26
N LYS A 139 7.08 -18.98 -11.08
CA LYS A 139 7.73 -19.26 -9.77
C LYS A 139 7.27 -18.28 -8.70
N LYS A 140 7.18 -16.98 -9.04
CA LYS A 140 6.67 -15.95 -8.14
C LYS A 140 5.18 -16.16 -7.82
N ALA A 141 4.37 -16.51 -8.81
CA ALA A 141 2.95 -16.84 -8.61
C ALA A 141 2.78 -18.04 -7.66
N ALA A 142 3.60 -19.09 -7.81
CA ALA A 142 3.60 -20.23 -6.90
C ALA A 142 3.99 -19.82 -5.46
N LYS A 143 4.99 -18.93 -5.30
CA LYS A 143 5.37 -18.41 -3.98
C LYS A 143 4.24 -17.62 -3.32
N LEU A 144 3.55 -16.75 -4.07
CA LEU A 144 2.37 -16.04 -3.58
C LEU A 144 1.25 -17.01 -3.18
N ALA A 145 1.00 -18.04 -3.98
CA ALA A 145 0.01 -19.07 -3.68
C ALA A 145 0.36 -19.92 -2.45
N ALA A 146 1.64 -20.01 -2.06
CA ALA A 146 2.05 -20.63 -0.80
C ALA A 146 1.94 -19.68 0.40
N ALA A 147 2.01 -18.36 0.18
CA ALA A 147 2.00 -17.33 1.22
C ALA A 147 0.58 -16.82 1.60
N THR A 148 -0.45 -17.67 1.48
CA THR A 148 -1.86 -17.27 1.64
C THR A 148 -2.18 -16.67 3.01
N GLN A 149 -1.66 -17.26 4.08
CA GLN A 149 -1.92 -16.78 5.44
C GLN A 149 -1.32 -15.38 5.69
N ALA A 150 -0.13 -15.12 5.14
CA ALA A 150 0.49 -13.80 5.21
C ALA A 150 -0.31 -12.76 4.41
N ALA A 151 -0.76 -13.12 3.20
CA ALA A 151 -1.60 -12.24 2.38
C ALA A 151 -2.94 -11.92 3.06
N ILE A 152 -3.60 -12.91 3.66
CA ILE A 152 -4.83 -12.71 4.44
C ILE A 152 -4.56 -11.78 5.62
N ARG A 153 -3.48 -12.01 6.38
CA ARG A 153 -3.17 -11.16 7.53
C ARG A 153 -2.85 -9.72 7.14
N LEU A 154 -2.15 -9.49 6.03
CA LEU A 154 -1.90 -8.14 5.51
C LEU A 154 -3.22 -7.41 5.18
N VAL A 155 -4.19 -8.11 4.60
CA VAL A 155 -5.53 -7.55 4.33
C VAL A 155 -6.28 -7.25 5.62
N ASP A 156 -6.22 -8.13 6.62
CA ASP A 156 -6.81 -7.87 7.94
C ASP A 156 -6.20 -6.61 8.57
N ILE A 157 -4.87 -6.49 8.56
CA ILE A 157 -4.16 -5.32 9.08
C ILE A 157 -4.58 -4.06 8.32
N ALA A 158 -4.68 -4.12 6.99
CA ALA A 158 -5.10 -2.98 6.17
C ALA A 158 -6.48 -2.42 6.61
N GLY A 159 -7.44 -3.32 6.86
CA GLY A 159 -8.76 -2.97 7.37
C GLY A 159 -8.77 -2.55 8.85
N GLU A 160 -7.85 -3.05 9.67
CA GLU A 160 -7.65 -2.61 11.06
C GLU A 160 -7.02 -1.20 11.16
N VAL A 161 -6.28 -0.75 10.15
CA VAL A 161 -5.77 0.62 10.07
C VAL A 161 -6.90 1.59 9.74
N SER A 162 -7.72 1.23 8.75
CA SER A 162 -8.78 2.11 8.27
C SER A 162 -9.80 1.40 7.40
N ASP A 163 -11.04 1.87 7.51
CA ASP A 163 -12.16 1.62 6.62
C ASP A 163 -12.58 2.89 5.85
N ARG A 164 -11.76 3.96 5.90
CA ARG A 164 -12.02 5.23 5.21
C ARG A 164 -11.43 5.25 3.82
N PHE A 165 -12.29 5.23 2.83
CA PHE A 165 -11.95 5.11 1.42
C PHE A 165 -12.07 6.47 0.71
N PRO A 166 -11.11 6.84 -0.16
CA PRO A 166 -11.14 8.09 -0.92
C PRO A 166 -12.43 8.44 -1.66
N ASP A 167 -13.17 7.45 -2.16
CA ASP A 167 -14.43 7.64 -2.89
C ASP A 167 -15.64 7.91 -1.99
N GLU A 168 -15.47 7.75 -0.68
CA GLU A 168 -16.54 7.87 0.33
C GLU A 168 -16.29 9.05 1.28
N LEU A 169 -15.33 9.91 0.93
CA LEU A 169 -15.01 11.12 1.69
C LEU A 169 -16.04 12.21 1.46
N GLU A 170 -16.31 12.99 2.51
CA GLU A 170 -17.05 14.24 2.40
C GLU A 170 -16.34 15.20 1.42
N PRO A 171 -17.06 16.13 0.76
CA PRO A 171 -16.49 16.98 -0.28
C PRO A 171 -15.22 17.73 0.13
N GLU A 172 -15.17 18.27 1.35
CA GLU A 172 -14.01 19.00 1.88
C GLU A 172 -12.80 18.08 2.06
N GLU A 173 -13.01 16.86 2.57
CA GLU A 173 -11.97 15.86 2.75
C GLU A 173 -11.47 15.30 1.41
N SER A 174 -12.37 15.14 0.44
CA SER A 174 -12.03 14.75 -0.94
C SER A 174 -11.11 15.78 -1.59
N VAL A 175 -11.37 17.07 -1.39
CA VAL A 175 -10.49 18.16 -1.85
C VAL A 175 -9.13 18.07 -1.16
N ALA A 176 -9.09 17.92 0.16
CA ALA A 176 -7.84 17.80 0.91
C ALA A 176 -7.01 16.58 0.48
N PHE A 177 -7.65 15.43 0.23
CA PHE A 177 -7.00 14.22 -0.27
C PHE A 177 -6.38 14.44 -1.66
N LYS A 178 -7.11 15.08 -2.58
CA LYS A 178 -6.60 15.43 -3.92
C LYS A 178 -5.42 16.40 -3.84
N SER A 179 -5.51 17.41 -2.99
CA SER A 179 -4.42 18.36 -2.75
C SER A 179 -3.17 17.68 -2.19
N LEU A 180 -3.34 16.71 -1.27
CA LEU A 180 -2.22 15.90 -0.77
C LEU A 180 -1.54 15.15 -1.90
N LEU A 181 -2.28 14.44 -2.74
CA LEU A 181 -1.67 13.68 -3.84
C LEU A 181 -1.00 14.60 -4.86
N ALA A 182 -1.57 15.78 -5.15
CA ALA A 182 -0.90 16.78 -5.99
C ALA A 182 0.45 17.21 -5.39
N TYR A 183 0.47 17.51 -4.09
CA TYR A 183 1.69 17.85 -3.35
C TYR A 183 2.71 16.69 -3.36
N LEU A 184 2.28 15.45 -3.13
CA LEU A 184 3.17 14.29 -3.12
C LEU A 184 3.83 14.07 -4.48
N ASN A 185 3.10 14.29 -5.57
CA ASN A 185 3.67 14.22 -6.92
C ASN A 185 4.70 15.33 -7.17
N GLU A 186 4.36 16.58 -6.84
CA GLU A 186 5.25 17.72 -7.07
C GLU A 186 6.55 17.63 -6.24
N VAL A 187 6.43 17.20 -5.00
CA VAL A 187 7.53 17.21 -4.04
C VAL A 187 8.30 15.90 -4.01
N TYR A 188 7.65 14.74 -4.16
CA TYR A 188 8.27 13.43 -4.00
C TYR A 188 8.25 12.57 -5.26
N GLY A 189 7.60 13.01 -6.34
CA GLY A 189 7.44 12.24 -7.58
C GLY A 189 6.39 11.11 -7.47
N ILE A 190 5.58 11.11 -6.41
CA ILE A 190 4.57 10.08 -6.10
C ILE A 190 3.30 10.24 -6.94
#